data_AF-A0A971H2C7-F1
#
_entry.id   AF-A0A971H2C7-F1
#
_cell.length_a   1.000
_cell.length_b   1.000
_cell.length_c   1.000
_cell.angle_alpha   90.00
_cell.angle_beta   90.00
_cell.angle_gamma   90.00
#
_symmetry.space_group_name_H-M   'P 1'
#
loop_
_entity.id
_entity.type
_entity.pdbx_description
1 polymer ?
#
loop_
_entity_poly.entity_id
_entity_poly.type
_entity_poly.pdbx_seq_one_letter_code
_entity_poly.pdbx_strand_id
1 'polypeptide(L)' 'MERHRLIAERRKELGLTQKQLADQLGVRPSAISNYEIGIRRPRGKIAVKLSEILGIPLEEIIV' A
#
# COMPACT_ATOMS: atom_id res chain seq x y z
N MET A 1 8.10 -15.23 6.79
CA MET A 1 8.21 -14.21 5.75
C MET A 1 7.23 -13.10 6.10
N GLU A 2 7.72 -11.93 6.51
CA GLU A 2 6.88 -10.79 6.90
C GLU A 2 6.15 -10.21 5.67
N ARG A 3 4.84 -10.46 5.56
CA ARG A 3 4.01 -10.04 4.42
C ARG A 3 3.84 -8.51 4.26
N HIS A 4 4.21 -7.72 5.26
CA HIS A 4 4.03 -6.25 5.24
C HIS A 4 4.96 -5.54 4.22
N ARG A 5 6.03 -6.20 3.77
CA ARG A 5 6.95 -5.64 2.78
C ARG A 5 6.39 -5.59 1.36
N LEU A 6 5.34 -6.36 1.07
CA LEU A 6 4.78 -6.50 -0.29
C LEU A 6 4.36 -5.14 -0.88
N ILE A 7 3.70 -4.29 -0.09
CA ILE A 7 3.28 -2.95 -0.51
C ILE A 7 4.51 -2.10 -0.86
N ALA A 8 5.55 -2.15 -0.02
CA ALA A 8 6.75 -1.36 -0.21
C ALA A 8 7.57 -1.83 -1.42
N GLU A 9 7.71 -3.14 -1.60
CA GLU A 9 8.39 -3.76 -2.73
C GLU A 9 7.69 -3.39 -4.03
N ARG A 10 6.39 -3.62 -4.11
CA ARG A 10 5.63 -3.35 -5.34
C ARG A 10 5.56 -1.87 -5.69
N ARG A 11 5.44 -1.00 -4.68
CA ARG A 11 5.57 0.46 -4.88
C ARG A 11 6.93 0.83 -5.49
N LYS A 12 8.03 0.25 -4.98
CA LYS A 12 9.38 0.54 -5.48
C LYS A 12 9.59 0.02 -6.89
N GLU A 13 9.10 -1.16 -7.22
CA GLU A 13 9.15 -1.70 -8.59
C GLU A 13 8.36 -0.85 -9.59
N LEU A 14 7.29 -0.19 -9.14
CA LEU A 14 6.55 0.80 -9.93
C LEU A 14 7.23 2.18 -9.99
N GLY A 15 8.38 2.36 -9.34
CA GLY A 15 9.10 3.64 -9.30
C GLY A 15 8.39 4.74 -8.51
N LEU A 16 7.41 4.38 -7.67
CA LEU A 16 6.61 5.33 -6.92
C LEU A 16 7.28 5.70 -5.59
N THR A 17 7.24 6.98 -5.22
CA THR A 17 7.51 7.42 -3.85
C THR A 17 6.30 7.16 -2.94
N GLN A 18 6.51 7.11 -1.62
CA GLN A 18 5.39 7.01 -0.66
C GLN A 18 4.41 8.19 -0.81
N LYS A 19 4.91 9.39 -1.11
CA LYS A 19 4.09 10.58 -1.37
C LYS A 19 3.22 10.41 -2.61
N GLN A 20 3.77 9.95 -3.73
CA GLN A 20 2.99 9.74 -4.96
C GLN A 20 1.90 8.68 -4.76
N LEU A 21 2.21 7.59 -4.06
CA LEU A 21 1.20 6.57 -3.74
C LEU A 21 0.09 7.14 -2.82
N ALA A 22 0.48 7.95 -1.83
CA ALA A 22 -0.46 8.61 -0.94
C ALA A 22 -1.37 9.60 -1.68
N ASP A 23 -0.81 10.38 -2.61
CA ASP A 23 -1.53 11.34 -3.44
C ASP A 23 -2.58 10.61 -4.31
N GLN A 24 -2.24 9.46 -4.91
CA GLN A 24 -3.19 8.63 -5.68
C GLN A 24 -4.30 8.02 -4.83
N LEU A 25 -3.98 7.62 -3.58
CA LEU A 25 -4.94 7.05 -2.65
C LEU A 25 -5.80 8.09 -1.93
N GLY A 26 -5.42 9.37 -1.98
CA GLY A 26 -6.06 10.44 -1.23
C GLY A 26 -5.83 10.33 0.28
N VAL A 27 -4.65 9.85 0.70
CA VAL A 27 -4.26 9.69 2.11
C VAL A 27 -3.00 10.48 2.43
N ARG A 28 -2.64 10.58 3.71
CA ARG A 28 -1.36 11.18 4.12
C ARG A 28 -0.19 10.21 3.83
N PRO A 29 1.01 10.70 3.48
CA PRO A 29 2.19 9.84 3.28
C PRO A 29 2.51 8.93 4.48
N SER A 30 2.24 9.40 5.70
CA SER A 30 2.40 8.59 6.92
C SER A 30 1.49 7.36 6.96
N ALA A 31 0.34 7.38 6.29
CA ALA A 31 -0.51 6.19 6.16
C ALA A 31 0.20 5.10 5.35
N ILE A 32 0.88 5.47 4.26
CA ILE A 32 1.65 4.53 3.42
C ILE A 32 2.78 3.92 4.22
N SER A 33 3.56 4.73 4.94
CA SER A 33 4.61 4.21 5.82
C SER A 33 4.05 3.23 6.84
N ASN A 34 2.90 3.52 7.46
CA ASN A 34 2.27 2.61 8.42
C ASN A 34 1.80 1.30 7.79
N TYR A 35 1.37 1.31 6.53
CA TYR A 35 0.99 0.10 5.79
C TYR A 35 2.22 -0.75 5.47
N GLU A 36 3.29 -0.12 4.99
CA GLU A 36 4.54 -0.78 4.59
C GLU A 36 5.29 -1.45 5.75
N ILE A 37 5.09 -0.99 6.98
CA ILE A 37 5.71 -1.56 8.19
C ILE A 37 4.71 -2.31 9.07
N GLY A 38 3.46 -2.47 8.63
CA GLY A 38 2.44 -3.26 9.32
C GLY A 38 1.81 -2.63 10.57
N ILE A 39 2.08 -1.36 10.90
CA ILE A 39 1.45 -0.65 12.04
C ILE A 39 -0.06 -0.47 11.81
N ARG A 40 -0.47 -0.21 10.56
CA ARG A 40 -1.88 -0.14 10.16
C ARG A 40 -2.11 -1.01 8.95
N ARG A 41 -3.33 -1.50 8.80
CA ARG A 41 -3.76 -2.22 7.60
C ARG A 41 -4.66 -1.35 6.74
N PRO A 42 -4.48 -1.34 5.40
CA PRO A 42 -5.45 -0.80 4.47
C PRO A 42 -6.81 -1.52 4.64
N ARG A 43 -7.93 -0.78 4.59
CA ARG A 43 -9.27 -1.37 4.69
C ARG A 43 -10.26 -0.68 3.75
N GLY A 44 -11.34 -1.38 3.42
CA GLY A 44 -12.44 -0.85 2.59
C GLY A 44 -11.94 -0.28 1.27
N LYS A 45 -12.41 0.92 0.91
CA LYS A 45 -12.05 1.58 -0.35
C LYS A 45 -10.56 1.83 -0.53
N ILE A 46 -9.79 2.01 0.57
CA ILE A 46 -8.34 2.21 0.48
C ILE A 46 -7.64 0.91 0.07
N ALA A 47 -8.07 -0.24 0.60
CA ALA A 47 -7.49 -1.52 0.22
C ALA A 47 -7.76 -1.86 -1.25
N VAL A 48 -8.98 -1.60 -1.73
CA VAL A 48 -9.36 -1.79 -3.14
C VAL A 48 -8.52 -0.91 -4.07
N LYS A 49 -8.44 0.40 -3.79
CA LYS A 49 -7.61 1.29 -4.61
C LYS A 49 -6.13 0.92 -4.57
N LEU A 50 -5.63 0.49 -3.42
CA LEU A 50 -4.24 0.07 -3.27
C LEU A 50 -3.95 -1.19 -4.11
N SER A 51 -4.90 -2.14 -4.15
CA SER A 51 -4.87 -3.32 -5.02
C SER A 51 -4.78 -2.93 -6.48
N GLU A 52 -5.63 -2.01 -6.93
CA GLU A 52 -5.66 -1.51 -8.32
C GLU A 52 -4.36 -0.80 -8.71
N ILE A 53 -3.85 0.10 -7.86
CA ILE A 53 -2.64 0.89 -8.13
C ILE A 53 -1.40 0.00 -8.18
N LEU A 54 -1.28 -0.94 -7.23
CA LEU A 54 -0.08 -1.78 -7.12
C LEU A 54 -0.15 -3.05 -7.98
N GLY A 55 -1.34 -3.42 -8.46
CA GLY A 55 -1.58 -4.67 -9.18
C GLY A 55 -1.43 -5.90 -8.27
N ILE A 56 -1.73 -5.75 -6.98
CA ILE A 56 -1.64 -6.83 -5.98
C ILE A 56 -3.06 -7.33 -5.69
N PRO A 57 -3.32 -8.65 -5.62
CA PRO A 57 -4.62 -9.17 -5.20
C PRO A 57 -5.07 -8.60 -3.85
N LEU A 58 -6.34 -8.25 -3.71
CA LEU A 58 -6.87 -7.62 -2.50
C LEU A 58 -6.62 -8.49 -1.26
N GLU A 59 -6.68 -9.81 -1.42
CA GLU A 59 -6.44 -10.82 -0.39
C GLU A 59 -5.04 -10.71 0.20
N GLU A 60 -4.05 -10.27 -0.57
CA GLU A 60 -2.68 -10.08 -0.11
C GLU A 60 -2.47 -8.74 0.63
N ILE A 61 -3.39 -7.80 0.48
CA ILE A 61 -3.36 -6.47 1.12
C ILE A 61 -4.05 -6.46 2.48
N ILE A 62 -5.12 -7.26 2.65
CA ILE A 62 -5.97 -7.22 3.84
C ILE A 62 -5.53 -8.18 4.97
N VAL A 63 -4.60 -9.10 4.67
CA VAL A 63 -4.09 -10.16 5.58
C VAL A 63 -3.12 -9.72 6.66
#